data_AF-A0AAJ2GZA3-F1
#
_entry.id   AF-A0AAJ2GZA3-F1
#
_cell.length_a   1.000
_cell.length_b   1.000
_cell.length_c   1.000
_cell.angle_alpha   90.00
_cell.angle_beta   90.00
_cell.angle_gamma   90.00
#
_symmetry.space_group_name_H-M   'P 1'
#
loop_
_entity.id
_entity.type
_entity.pdbx_description
1 polymer ?
#
loop_
_entity_poly.entity_id
_entity_poly.type
_entity_poly.pdbx_seq_one_letter_code
_entity_poly.pdbx_strand_id
1 'polypeptide(L)'
;GAEDYQVATALNGHPGSGISVNLATGANALSVANDIRAEVSKLEQQLPTGLKIAYPRDTTPFVTASIKGVVKTLIEAIILVVIVMFLFLQNWRATIIPAIAVPVVLLGTFGILSVLGFSINTLTLFAMV
;
A
#
# COMPACT_ATOMS: atom_id res chain seq x y z
N GLY A 1 -21.12 -20.14 -24.29
CA GLY A 1 -20.20 -20.07 -25.44
C GLY A 1 -19.20 -18.97 -25.19
N ALA A 2 -18.00 -19.03 -25.75
CA ALA A 2 -17.06 -17.90 -25.70
C ALA A 2 -17.64 -16.73 -26.50
N GLU A 3 -17.51 -15.52 -25.98
CA GLU A 3 -18.01 -14.30 -26.66
C GLU A 3 -17.20 -13.98 -27.92
N ASP A 4 -15.90 -14.34 -27.93
CA ASP A 4 -15.05 -14.33 -29.11
C ASP A 4 -14.17 -15.59 -29.15
N TYR A 5 -14.24 -16.32 -30.26
CA TYR A 5 -13.43 -17.52 -30.50
C TYR A 5 -12.04 -17.20 -31.06
N GLN A 6 -11.76 -15.93 -31.38
CA GLN A 6 -10.44 -15.47 -31.83
C GLN A 6 -9.47 -15.20 -30.66
N VAL A 7 -9.96 -15.11 -29.42
CA VAL A 7 -9.16 -14.83 -28.22
C VAL A 7 -9.19 -16.03 -27.27
N ALA A 8 -8.12 -16.82 -27.28
CA ALA A 8 -7.90 -17.86 -26.29
C ALA A 8 -7.27 -17.26 -25.02
N THR A 9 -8.03 -17.19 -23.94
CA THR A 9 -7.52 -16.71 -22.65
C THR A 9 -7.11 -17.91 -21.80
N ALA A 10 -5.86 -17.94 -21.38
CA ALA A 10 -5.33 -18.99 -20.52
C ALA A 10 -4.50 -18.38 -19.39
N LEU A 11 -4.55 -19.02 -18.22
CA LEU A 11 -3.70 -18.68 -17.08
C LEU A 11 -2.87 -19.90 -16.72
N ASN A 12 -1.55 -19.78 -16.79
CA ASN A 12 -0.60 -20.88 -16.54
C ASN A 12 -0.93 -22.16 -17.34
N GLY A 13 -1.37 -22.01 -18.60
CA GLY A 13 -1.73 -23.14 -19.47
C GLY A 13 -3.13 -23.73 -19.24
N HIS A 14 -3.88 -23.24 -18.25
CA HIS A 14 -5.29 -23.64 -18.04
C HIS A 14 -6.25 -22.67 -18.75
N PRO A 15 -7.30 -23.15 -19.44
CA PRO A 15 -8.34 -22.30 -20.00
C PRO A 15 -8.98 -21.44 -18.92
N GLY A 16 -9.19 -20.17 -19.21
CA GLY A 16 -9.77 -19.24 -18.23
C GLY A 16 -10.50 -18.09 -18.90
N SER A 17 -11.12 -17.28 -18.05
CA SER A 17 -11.64 -15.96 -18.42
C SER A 17 -11.18 -14.96 -17.36
N GLY A 18 -11.10 -13.68 -17.74
CA GLY A 18 -10.54 -12.63 -16.90
C GLY A 18 -11.43 -11.41 -16.88
N ILE A 19 -11.39 -10.70 -15.75
CA ILE A 19 -12.02 -9.39 -15.58
C ILE A 19 -10.90 -8.40 -15.26
N SER A 20 -10.84 -7.30 -16.02
CA SER A 20 -9.93 -6.20 -15.73
C SER A 20 -10.65 -5.18 -14.85
N VAL A 21 -10.07 -4.86 -13.69
CA VAL A 21 -10.59 -3.81 -12.80
C VAL A 21 -9.69 -2.60 -12.88
N ASN A 22 -10.26 -1.46 -13.26
CA ASN A 22 -9.57 -0.19 -13.30
C ASN A 22 -9.97 0.67 -12.10
N LEU A 23 -8.98 1.30 -11.48
CA LEU A 23 -9.19 2.20 -10.36
C LEU A 23 -9.86 3.49 -10.86
N ALA A 24 -10.96 3.89 -10.21
CA ALA A 24 -11.57 5.19 -10.47
C ALA A 24 -10.63 6.33 -10.07
N THR A 25 -10.70 7.46 -10.78
CA THR A 25 -9.89 8.65 -10.48
C THR A 25 -10.11 9.10 -9.04
N GLY A 26 -9.02 9.25 -8.28
CA GLY A 26 -9.07 9.66 -6.87
C GLY A 26 -9.42 8.54 -5.88
N ALA A 27 -9.74 7.32 -6.34
CA ALA A 27 -10.00 6.20 -5.45
C ALA A 27 -8.70 5.66 -4.82
N ASN A 28 -8.83 5.08 -3.62
CA ASN A 28 -7.70 4.46 -2.93
C ASN A 28 -7.52 3.00 -3.41
N ALA A 29 -6.35 2.70 -3.96
CA ALA A 29 -6.05 1.38 -4.52
C ALA A 29 -6.14 0.23 -3.49
N LEU A 30 -5.70 0.45 -2.24
CA LEU A 30 -5.72 -0.57 -1.20
C LEU A 30 -7.16 -0.84 -0.73
N SER A 31 -7.96 0.20 -0.55
CA SER A 31 -9.38 0.06 -0.18
C SER A 31 -10.12 -0.74 -1.25
N VAL A 32 -10.02 -0.30 -2.51
CA VAL A 32 -10.71 -0.94 -3.63
C VAL A 32 -10.28 -2.41 -3.78
N ALA A 33 -8.99 -2.72 -3.64
CA ALA A 33 -8.54 -4.11 -3.70
C ALA A 33 -9.08 -4.97 -2.55
N ASN A 34 -9.19 -4.42 -1.35
CA ASN A 34 -9.80 -5.12 -0.23
C ASN A 34 -11.30 -5.36 -0.46
N ASP A 35 -12.02 -4.36 -0.98
CA ASP A 35 -13.44 -4.47 -1.31
C ASP A 35 -13.68 -5.52 -2.40
N ILE A 36 -12.84 -5.53 -3.44
CA ILE A 36 -12.88 -6.55 -4.50
C ILE A 36 -12.63 -7.93 -3.91
N ARG A 37 -11.60 -8.13 -3.09
CA ARG A 37 -11.33 -9.44 -2.47
C ARG A 37 -12.48 -9.89 -1.59
N ALA A 38 -13.08 -8.97 -0.82
CA ALA A 38 -14.22 -9.26 0.02
C ALA A 38 -15.43 -9.72 -0.80
N GLU A 39 -15.70 -9.06 -1.92
CA GLU A 39 -16.81 -9.43 -2.81
C GLU A 39 -16.53 -10.74 -3.55
N VAL A 40 -15.31 -10.90 -4.06
CA VAL A 40 -14.88 -12.14 -4.71
C VAL A 40 -14.98 -13.34 -3.77
N SER A 41 -14.60 -13.21 -2.50
CA SER A 41 -14.76 -14.30 -1.52
C SER A 41 -16.22 -14.68 -1.26
N LYS A 42 -17.18 -13.77 -1.43
CA LYS A 42 -18.62 -14.12 -1.36
C LYS A 42 -19.05 -14.88 -2.61
N LEU A 43 -18.61 -14.42 -3.79
CA LEU A 43 -18.94 -15.05 -5.07
C LEU A 43 -18.29 -16.42 -5.23
N GLU A 44 -17.09 -16.61 -4.67
CA GLU A 44 -16.35 -17.87 -4.71
C GLU A 44 -17.14 -19.02 -4.08
N GLN A 45 -17.97 -18.73 -3.07
CA GLN A 45 -18.86 -19.73 -2.44
C GLN A 45 -19.98 -20.21 -3.37
N GLN A 46 -20.32 -19.43 -4.39
CA GLN A 46 -21.38 -19.72 -5.36
C GLN A 46 -20.83 -20.32 -6.65
N LEU A 47 -19.51 -20.45 -6.79
CA LEU A 47 -18.90 -20.97 -8.00
C LEU A 47 -19.09 -22.49 -8.14
N PRO A 48 -19.32 -22.98 -9.37
CA PRO A 48 -19.24 -24.39 -9.70
C PRO A 48 -17.90 -25.03 -9.28
N THR A 49 -17.96 -26.31 -8.90
CA THR A 49 -16.79 -27.11 -8.54
C THR A 49 -15.77 -27.12 -9.68
N GLY A 50 -14.51 -26.84 -9.36
CA GLY A 50 -13.41 -26.83 -10.33
C GLY A 50 -13.02 -25.45 -10.87
N LEU A 51 -13.77 -24.39 -10.56
CA LEU A 51 -13.34 -23.02 -10.82
C LEU A 51 -12.46 -22.50 -9.69
N LYS A 52 -11.38 -21.82 -10.04
CA LYS A 52 -10.49 -21.11 -9.11
C LYS A 52 -10.27 -19.70 -9.59
N ILE A 53 -10.32 -18.75 -8.65
CA ILE A 53 -10.01 -17.36 -8.93
C ILE A 53 -8.54 -17.10 -8.63
N ALA A 54 -7.87 -16.38 -9.52
CA ALA A 54 -6.49 -15.96 -9.35
C ALA A 54 -6.38 -14.47 -9.67
N TYR A 55 -5.43 -13.80 -9.02
CA TYR A 55 -5.15 -12.37 -9.19
C TYR A 55 -3.78 -12.18 -9.84
N PRO A 56 -3.62 -12.49 -11.14
CA PRO A 56 -2.29 -12.47 -11.78
C PRO A 56 -1.71 -11.07 -11.93
N ARG A 57 -2.54 -10.03 -11.89
CA ARG A 57 -2.14 -8.63 -12.01
C ARG A 57 -2.75 -7.83 -10.86
N ASP A 58 -2.06 -7.85 -9.73
CA ASP A 58 -2.41 -7.06 -8.55
C ASP A 58 -1.17 -6.28 -8.08
N THR A 59 -1.26 -4.95 -8.11
CA THR A 59 -0.19 -4.05 -7.67
C THR A 59 -0.24 -3.72 -6.19
N THR A 60 -1.33 -4.07 -5.49
CA THR A 60 -1.52 -3.74 -4.07
C THR A 60 -0.56 -4.43 -3.11
N PRO A 61 -0.07 -5.67 -3.34
CA PRO A 61 0.94 -6.27 -2.48
C PRO A 61 2.25 -5.48 -2.49
N PHE A 62 2.66 -4.97 -3.66
CA PHE A 62 3.87 -4.15 -3.78
C PHE A 62 3.74 -2.81 -3.04
N VAL A 63 2.61 -2.12 -3.21
CA VAL A 63 2.35 -0.86 -2.50
C VAL A 63 2.29 -1.09 -0.99
N THR A 64 1.61 -2.16 -0.55
CA THR A 64 1.53 -2.51 0.89
C THR A 64 2.90 -2.84 1.47
N ALA A 65 3.72 -3.62 0.75
CA ALA A 65 5.09 -3.92 1.16
C ALA A 65 5.96 -2.66 1.22
N SER A 66 5.82 -1.75 0.25
CA SER A 66 6.53 -0.47 0.22
C SER A 66 6.18 0.42 1.42
N ILE A 67 4.89 0.54 1.76
CA ILE A 67 4.43 1.26 2.96
C ILE A 67 5.06 0.65 4.21
N LYS A 68 5.02 -0.68 4.34
CA LYS A 68 5.59 -1.39 5.49
C LYS A 68 7.09 -1.16 5.63
N GLY A 69 7.81 -1.17 4.50
CA GLY A 69 9.24 -0.88 4.44
C GLY A 69 9.55 0.54 4.90
N VAL A 70 8.85 1.53 4.35
CA VAL A 70 9.05 2.95 4.69
C VAL A 70 8.76 3.22 6.16
N VAL A 71 7.65 2.69 6.71
CA VAL A 71 7.33 2.82 8.14
C VAL A 71 8.43 2.23 9.01
N LYS A 72 8.96 1.05 8.65
CA LYS A 72 10.07 0.43 9.37
C LYS A 72 11.32 1.33 9.35
N THR A 73 11.71 1.82 8.17
CA THR A 73 12.87 2.70 8.02
C THR A 73 12.72 4.01 8.77
N LEU A 74 11.52 4.61 8.79
CA LEU A 74 11.24 5.82 9.56
C LEU A 74 11.43 5.59 11.07
N ILE A 75 10.93 4.46 11.59
CA ILE A 75 11.11 4.11 13.01
C ILE A 75 12.59 3.90 13.33
N GLU A 76 13.32 3.17 12.49
CA GLU A 76 14.77 2.97 12.65
C GLU A 76 15.52 4.31 12.63
N ALA A 77 15.19 5.20 11.70
CA ALA A 77 15.79 6.53 11.60
C ALA A 77 15.51 7.38 12.84
N ILE A 78 14.26 7.42 13.35
CA ILE A 78 13.90 8.15 14.57
C ILE A 78 14.71 7.64 15.77
N ILE A 79 14.78 6.32 15.94
CA ILE A 79 15.54 5.71 17.05
C ILE A 79 17.02 6.10 16.95
N LEU A 80 17.62 5.99 15.77
CA LEU A 80 19.02 6.35 15.55
C LEU A 80 19.28 7.84 15.82
N VAL A 81 18.41 8.74 15.36
CA VAL A 81 18.51 10.18 15.63
C VAL A 81 18.45 10.44 17.13
N VAL A 82 17.51 9.83 17.86
CA VAL A 82 17.39 9.98 19.32
C VAL A 82 18.66 9.50 20.04
N ILE A 83 19.22 8.35 19.64
CA ILE A 83 20.46 7.81 20.22
C ILE A 83 21.63 8.76 19.99
N VAL A 84 21.82 9.24 18.76
CA VAL A 84 22.90 10.17 18.40
C VAL A 84 22.73 11.46 19.19
N MET A 85 21.54 12.06 19.21
CA MET A 85 21.26 13.28 19.94
C MET A 85 21.48 13.11 21.45
N PHE A 86 21.11 11.97 22.04
CA PHE A 86 21.37 11.68 23.44
C PHE A 86 22.86 11.58 23.76
N LEU A 87 23.64 10.90 22.91
CA LEU A 87 25.09 10.79 23.06
C LEU A 87 25.78 12.14 23.01
N PHE A 88 25.36 13.01 22.10
CA PHE A 88 25.94 14.35 21.95
C PHE A 88 25.51 15.31 23.06
N LEU A 89 24.24 15.30 23.45
CA LEU A 89 23.70 16.28 24.39
C LEU A 89 23.83 15.85 25.85
N GLN A 90 23.95 14.54 26.13
CA GLN A 90 23.99 13.92 27.45
C GLN A 90 22.87 14.42 28.40
N ASN A 91 21.78 14.92 27.82
CA ASN A 91 20.70 15.60 28.54
C ASN A 91 19.35 15.15 27.98
N TRP A 92 18.63 14.37 28.78
CA TRP A 92 17.33 13.81 28.44
C TRP A 92 16.29 14.86 28.02
N ARG A 93 16.29 16.04 28.67
CA ARG A 93 15.34 17.12 28.35
C ARG A 93 15.59 17.67 26.95
N ALA A 94 16.85 17.76 26.55
CA ALA A 94 17.23 18.29 25.24
C ALA A 94 17.01 17.25 24.11
N THR A 95 17.16 15.96 24.40
CA THR A 95 16.89 14.86 23.44
C THR A 95 15.41 14.68 23.12
N ILE A 96 14.49 14.97 24.06
CA ILE A 96 13.05 14.84 23.83
C ILE A 96 12.55 15.79 22.73
N ILE A 97 13.15 16.96 22.60
CA ILE A 97 12.73 17.98 21.62
C ILE A 97 12.72 17.41 20.18
N PRO A 98 13.84 16.90 19.63
CA PRO A 98 13.84 16.27 18.31
C PRO A 98 13.02 14.98 18.25
N ALA A 99 12.95 14.19 19.34
CA ALA A 99 12.19 12.95 19.38
C ALA A 99 10.68 13.16 19.10
N ILE A 100 10.12 14.28 19.58
CA ILE A 100 8.71 14.66 19.33
C ILE A 100 8.58 15.47 18.04
N ALA A 101 9.56 16.31 17.69
CA ALA A 101 9.48 17.15 16.50
C ALA A 101 9.35 16.33 15.21
N VAL A 102 10.10 15.23 15.07
CA VAL A 102 10.06 14.38 13.86
C VAL A 102 8.65 13.81 13.57
N PRO A 103 7.98 13.10 14.49
CA PRO A 103 6.62 12.59 14.22
C PRO A 103 5.60 13.71 13.98
N VAL A 104 5.73 14.85 14.66
CA VAL A 104 4.83 16.00 14.45
C VAL A 104 4.97 16.58 13.05
N VAL A 105 6.20 16.75 12.56
CA VAL A 105 6.45 17.24 11.20
C VAL A 105 5.92 16.27 10.15
N LEU A 106 6.12 14.96 10.33
CA LEU A 106 5.58 13.94 9.41
C LEU A 106 4.05 14.00 9.35
N LEU A 107 3.37 14.08 10.50
CA LEU A 107 1.92 14.25 10.55
C LEU A 107 1.47 15.55 9.88
N GLY A 108 2.22 16.64 10.07
CA GLY A 108 1.97 17.93 9.41
C GLY A 108 2.09 17.83 7.88
N THR A 109 3.13 17.16 7.38
CA THR A 109 3.32 16.92 5.95
C THR A 109 2.15 16.12 5.37
N PHE A 110 1.72 15.04 6.03
CA PHE A 110 0.54 14.30 5.60
C PHE A 110 -0.74 15.15 5.61
N GLY A 111 -0.90 16.02 6.60
CA GLY A 111 -2.01 16.97 6.67
C GLY A 111 -2.04 17.91 5.47
N ILE A 112 -0.90 18.51 5.11
CA ILE A 112 -0.80 19.40 3.95
C ILE A 112 -1.02 18.63 2.64
N LEU A 113 -0.44 17.44 2.50
CA LEU A 113 -0.66 16.60 1.32
C LEU A 113 -2.14 16.27 1.13
N SER A 114 -2.84 15.93 2.22
CA SER A 114 -4.29 15.68 2.22
C SER A 114 -5.09 16.90 1.78
N VAL A 115 -4.77 18.10 2.30
CA VAL A 115 -5.43 19.36 1.93
C VAL A 115 -5.21 19.71 0.45
N LEU A 116 -4.03 19.41 -0.09
CA LEU A 116 -3.70 19.62 -1.50
C LEU A 116 -4.24 18.52 -2.43
N GLY A 117 -4.93 17.51 -1.89
CA GLY A 117 -5.50 16.41 -2.67
C GLY A 117 -4.47 15.39 -3.18
N PHE A 118 -3.26 15.38 -2.62
CA PHE A 118 -2.27 14.36 -2.94
C PHE A 118 -2.62 13.03 -2.26
N SER A 119 -2.41 11.93 -3.00
CA SER A 119 -2.57 10.58 -2.48
C SER A 119 -1.26 10.06 -1.89
N ILE A 120 -1.36 9.21 -0.86
CA ILE A 120 -0.22 8.44 -0.38
C ILE A 120 0.08 7.33 -1.40
N ASN A 121 1.25 7.40 -1.99
CA ASN A 121 1.77 6.43 -2.95
C ASN A 121 3.29 6.27 -2.78
N THR A 122 3.88 5.42 -3.61
CA THR A 122 5.32 5.10 -3.54
C THR A 122 6.22 6.35 -3.63
N LEU A 123 5.90 7.35 -4.46
CA LEU A 123 6.70 8.58 -4.59
C LEU A 123 6.63 9.43 -3.33
N THR A 124 5.43 9.66 -2.79
CA THR A 124 5.26 10.44 -1.56
C THR A 124 5.90 9.75 -0.36
N LEU A 125 5.88 8.42 -0.34
CA LEU A 125 6.51 7.63 0.72
C LEU A 125 8.04 7.71 0.68
N PHE A 126 8.64 7.70 -0.50
CA PHE A 126 10.08 7.92 -0.65
C PHE A 126 10.51 9.32 -0.22
N ALA A 127 9.69 10.34 -0.49
CA ALA A 127 10.00 11.71 -0.08
C ALA A 127 10.07 11.92 1.45
N MET A 128 9.59 10.96 2.24
CA MET A 128 9.61 11.04 3.71
C MET A 128 10.83 10.39 4.38
N VAL A 129 11.61 9.61 3.62
CA VAL A 129 12.84 8.96 4.09
C VAL A 129 14.05 9.82 3.72
#